data_AF-A0A8T5GFJ0-F1
#
_entry.id   AF-A0A8T5GFJ0-F1
#
_cell.length_a   1.000
_cell.length_b   1.000
_cell.length_c   1.000
_cell.angle_alpha   90.00
_cell.angle_beta   90.00
_cell.angle_gamma   90.00
#
_symmetry.space_group_name_H-M   'P 1'
#
loop_
_entity.id
_entity.type
_entity.pdbx_description
1 polymer ?
#
loop_
_entity_poly.entity_id
_entity_poly.type
_entity_poly.pdbx_seq_one_letter_code
_entity_poly.pdbx_strand_id
1 'polypeptide(L)'
;MIEFFLILVVVLLVLFLFAYIMQSENILILEKEKEILRIEKMLKIAEKKFMKGKIKRKVFEEIQDDLLAEKINLEFELKSIKHAESIDVSIKAEKLVERVTRPSRHKKLTIKRVLKETELLRDELGGIEKKFLKHEIKESVFRKLMKEKESQLIRKESEIIEIINEE
;
A
#
# COMPACT_ATOMS: atom_id res chain seq x y z
N MET A 1 -29.91 33.52 18.69
CA MET A 1 -30.44 32.14 18.92
C MET A 1 -30.48 31.33 17.63
N ILE A 2 -31.02 31.86 16.52
CA ILE A 2 -31.12 31.12 15.24
C ILE A 2 -29.75 30.76 14.65
N GLU A 3 -28.76 31.65 14.73
CA GLU A 3 -27.38 31.39 14.23
C GLU A 3 -26.68 30.27 15.01
N PHE A 4 -26.86 30.22 16.33
CA PHE A 4 -26.31 29.16 17.19
C PHE A 4 -26.93 27.79 16.87
N PHE A 5 -28.23 27.78 16.56
CA PHE A 5 -28.94 26.58 16.13
C PHE A 5 -28.45 26.07 14.76
N LEU A 6 -28.19 26.99 13.81
CA LEU A 6 -27.64 26.66 12.49
C LEU A 6 -26.24 26.04 12.59
N ILE A 7 -25.36 26.60 13.42
CA ILE A 7 -24.02 26.05 13.66
C ILE A 7 -24.11 24.65 14.27
N LEU A 8 -25.02 24.43 15.23
CA LEU A 8 -25.23 23.11 15.84
C LEU A 8 -25.67 22.06 14.82
N VAL A 9 -26.60 22.42 13.92
CA VAL A 9 -27.09 21.52 12.86
C VAL A 9 -25.99 21.16 11.87
N VAL A 10 -25.13 22.12 11.50
CA VAL A 10 -24.00 21.86 10.59
C VAL A 10 -22.97 20.92 11.23
N VAL A 11 -22.64 21.11 12.51
CA VAL A 11 -21.71 20.23 13.24
C VAL A 11 -22.27 18.80 13.33
N LEU A 12 -23.56 18.65 13.61
CA LEU A 12 -24.22 17.34 13.64
C LEU A 12 -24.19 16.64 12.28
N LEU A 13 -24.42 17.37 11.19
CA LEU A 13 -24.33 16.82 9.83
C LEU A 13 -22.91 16.35 9.49
N VAL A 14 -21.88 17.12 9.86
CA VAL A 14 -20.47 16.75 9.64
C VAL A 14 -20.12 15.48 10.42
N LEU A 15 -20.53 15.38 11.69
CA LEU A 15 -20.31 14.18 12.51
C LEU A 15 -21.02 12.96 11.93
N PHE A 16 -22.23 13.13 11.40
CA PHE A 16 -22.99 12.04 10.79
C PHE A 16 -22.35 11.55 9.49
N LEU A 17 -21.89 12.49 8.64
CA LEU A 17 -21.15 12.16 7.42
C LEU A 17 -19.83 11.44 7.75
N PHE A 18 -19.09 11.90 8.75
CA PHE A 18 -17.85 11.26 9.18
C PHE A 18 -18.10 9.84 9.70
N ALA A 19 -19.12 9.64 10.54
CA ALA A 19 -19.51 8.32 11.02
C ALA A 19 -19.93 7.37 9.88
N TYR A 20 -20.67 7.87 8.89
CA TYR A 20 -21.08 7.10 7.72
C TYR A 20 -19.89 6.64 6.88
N ILE A 21 -18.93 7.53 6.62
CA ILE A 21 -17.69 7.22 5.88
C ILE A 21 -16.89 6.13 6.63
N MET A 22 -16.64 6.34 7.93
CA MET A 22 -15.92 5.36 8.76
C MET A 22 -16.62 4.00 8.81
N GLN A 23 -17.96 3.98 8.85
CA GLN A 23 -18.71 2.73 8.83
C GLN A 23 -18.58 2.01 7.48
N SER A 24 -18.59 2.74 6.37
CA SER A 24 -18.46 2.16 5.02
C SER A 24 -17.08 1.53 4.78
N GLU A 25 -16.01 2.19 5.23
CA GLU A 25 -14.64 1.67 5.11
C GLU A 25 -14.42 0.42 5.96
N ASN A 26 -14.94 0.42 7.19
CA ASN A 26 -14.85 -0.75 8.07
C ASN A 26 -15.59 -1.97 7.51
N ILE A 27 -16.72 -1.79 6.83
CA ILE A 27 -17.45 -2.88 6.16
C ILE A 27 -16.60 -3.48 5.03
N LEU A 28 -15.97 -2.61 4.22
CA LEU A 28 -15.14 -3.04 3.10
C LEU A 28 -13.90 -3.81 3.58
N ILE A 29 -13.24 -3.35 4.66
CA ILE A 29 -12.11 -4.05 5.28
C ILE A 29 -12.55 -5.45 5.74
N LEU A 30 -13.68 -5.54 6.43
CA LEU A 30 -14.18 -6.81 6.95
C LEU A 30 -14.54 -7.81 5.85
N GLU A 31 -15.04 -7.33 4.71
CA GLU A 31 -15.34 -8.16 3.53
C GLU A 31 -14.06 -8.74 2.94
N LYS A 32 -13.03 -7.92 2.75
CA LYS A 32 -11.73 -8.35 2.23
C LYS A 32 -11.01 -9.34 3.15
N GLU A 33 -11.08 -9.15 4.46
CA GLU A 33 -10.55 -10.13 5.44
C GLU A 33 -11.27 -11.48 5.37
N LYS A 34 -12.59 -11.48 5.15
CA LYS A 34 -13.36 -12.72 4.97
C LYS A 34 -12.98 -13.45 3.69
N GLU A 35 -12.72 -12.73 2.60
CA GLU A 35 -12.25 -13.32 1.34
C GLU A 35 -10.88 -13.99 1.50
N ILE A 36 -9.92 -13.31 2.15
CA ILE A 36 -8.61 -13.88 2.47
C ILE A 36 -8.76 -15.17 3.28
N LEU A 37 -9.59 -15.15 4.34
CA LEU A 37 -9.84 -16.34 5.18
C LEU A 37 -10.47 -17.50 4.38
N ARG A 38 -11.30 -17.20 3.37
CA ARG A 38 -11.89 -18.21 2.49
C ARG A 38 -10.83 -18.88 1.63
N ILE A 39 -9.91 -18.11 1.06
CA ILE A 39 -8.80 -18.61 0.26
C ILE A 39 -7.89 -19.52 1.10
N GLU A 40 -7.58 -19.12 2.34
CA GLU A 40 -6.80 -19.97 3.26
C GLU A 40 -7.48 -21.31 3.56
N LYS A 41 -8.81 -21.31 3.70
CA LYS A 41 -9.59 -22.56 3.83
C LYS A 41 -9.50 -23.40 2.55
N MET A 42 -9.56 -22.78 1.37
CA MET A 42 -9.44 -23.49 0.10
C MET A 42 -8.06 -24.11 -0.10
N LEU A 43 -6.98 -23.39 0.25
CA LEU A 43 -5.61 -23.92 0.25
C LEU A 43 -5.49 -25.15 1.17
N LYS A 44 -6.01 -25.08 2.40
CA LYS A 44 -6.03 -26.24 3.32
C LYS A 44 -6.83 -27.42 2.78
N ILE A 45 -7.91 -27.18 2.04
CA ILE A 45 -8.70 -28.25 1.40
C ILE A 45 -7.91 -28.87 0.25
N ALA A 46 -7.26 -28.06 -0.59
CA ALA A 46 -6.42 -28.51 -1.69
C ALA A 46 -5.27 -29.37 -1.16
N GLU A 47 -4.58 -28.91 -0.11
CA GLU A 47 -3.51 -29.65 0.56
C GLU A 47 -3.99 -31.00 1.11
N LYS A 48 -5.13 -31.01 1.83
CA LYS A 48 -5.73 -32.28 2.32
C LYS A 48 -6.11 -33.24 1.19
N LYS A 49 -6.58 -32.73 0.05
CA LYS A 49 -6.91 -33.56 -1.13
C LYS A 49 -5.64 -34.13 -1.76
N PHE A 50 -4.57 -33.34 -1.84
CA PHE A 50 -3.27 -33.76 -2.33
C PHE A 50 -2.64 -34.84 -1.44
N MET A 51 -2.60 -34.63 -0.12
CA MET A 51 -2.06 -35.59 0.85
C MET A 51 -2.81 -36.92 0.86
N LYS A 52 -4.11 -36.91 0.53
CA LYS A 52 -4.94 -38.13 0.36
C LYS A 52 -4.81 -38.76 -1.03
N GLY A 53 -3.93 -38.26 -1.89
CA GLY A 53 -3.74 -38.72 -3.27
C GLY A 53 -4.95 -38.47 -4.20
N LYS A 54 -5.90 -37.62 -3.81
CA LYS A 54 -7.13 -37.35 -4.59
C LYS A 54 -6.88 -36.44 -5.79
N ILE A 55 -5.80 -35.67 -5.77
CA ILE A 55 -5.38 -34.79 -6.87
C ILE A 55 -3.90 -35.00 -7.17
N LYS A 56 -3.53 -34.89 -8.45
CA LYS A 56 -2.14 -35.00 -8.89
C LYS A 56 -1.36 -33.76 -8.50
N ARG A 57 -0.05 -33.91 -8.28
CA ARG A 57 0.86 -32.81 -7.91
C ARG A 57 0.73 -31.58 -8.80
N LYS A 58 0.74 -31.77 -10.12
CA LYS A 58 0.59 -30.67 -11.09
C LYS A 58 -0.70 -29.86 -10.91
N VAL A 59 -1.81 -30.55 -10.65
CA VAL A 59 -3.12 -29.90 -10.41
C VAL A 59 -3.14 -29.18 -9.07
N PHE A 60 -2.45 -29.71 -8.06
CA PHE A 60 -2.30 -29.04 -6.78
C PHE A 60 -1.46 -27.77 -6.90
N GLU A 61 -0.33 -27.82 -7.63
CA GLU A 61 0.54 -26.66 -7.88
C GLU A 61 -0.21 -25.55 -8.63
N GLU A 62 -0.97 -25.88 -9.69
CA GLU A 62 -1.81 -24.90 -10.41
C GLU A 62 -2.85 -24.24 -9.49
N ILE A 63 -3.59 -25.03 -8.69
CA ILE A 63 -4.58 -24.50 -7.74
C ILE A 63 -3.90 -23.64 -6.65
N GLN A 64 -2.71 -24.04 -6.21
CA GLN A 64 -1.97 -23.32 -5.19
C GLN A 64 -1.50 -21.97 -5.71
N ASP A 65 -0.95 -21.92 -6.92
CA ASP A 65 -0.46 -20.69 -7.54
C ASP A 65 -1.60 -19.70 -7.78
N ASP A 66 -2.74 -20.17 -8.30
CA ASP A 66 -3.93 -19.33 -8.52
C ASP A 66 -4.47 -18.73 -7.21
N LEU A 67 -4.61 -19.56 -6.16
CA LEU A 67 -5.12 -19.12 -4.87
C LEU A 67 -4.13 -18.20 -4.13
N LEU A 68 -2.82 -18.42 -4.28
CA LEU A 68 -1.81 -17.54 -3.71
C LEU A 68 -1.79 -16.18 -4.41
N ALA A 69 -1.93 -16.15 -5.73
CA ALA A 69 -2.02 -14.90 -6.49
C ALA A 69 -3.27 -14.10 -6.07
N GLU A 70 -4.43 -14.76 -5.93
CA GLU A 70 -5.66 -14.13 -5.44
C GLU A 70 -5.51 -13.60 -4.01
N LYS A 71 -4.87 -14.37 -3.12
CA LYS A 71 -4.58 -13.94 -1.74
C LYS A 71 -3.71 -12.68 -1.70
N ILE A 72 -2.62 -12.67 -2.46
CA ILE A 72 -1.68 -11.55 -2.52
C ILE A 72 -2.40 -10.28 -2.99
N ASN A 73 -3.27 -10.39 -4.00
CA ASN A 73 -4.05 -9.27 -4.51
C ASN A 73 -4.98 -8.69 -3.44
N LEU A 74 -5.71 -9.54 -2.72
CA LEU A 74 -6.60 -9.11 -1.65
C LEU A 74 -5.85 -8.51 -0.46
N GLU A 75 -4.69 -9.06 -0.10
CA GLU A 75 -3.83 -8.49 0.95
C GLU A 75 -3.29 -7.12 0.57
N PHE A 76 -2.95 -6.92 -0.71
CA PHE A 76 -2.52 -5.63 -1.23
C PHE A 76 -3.66 -4.61 -1.23
N GLU A 77 -4.86 -4.98 -1.70
CA GLU A 77 -6.06 -4.13 -1.62
C GLU A 77 -6.37 -3.76 -0.17
N LEU A 78 -6.37 -4.74 0.75
CA LEU A 78 -6.58 -4.51 2.17
C LEU A 78 -5.54 -3.55 2.74
N LYS A 79 -4.27 -3.72 2.37
CA LYS A 79 -3.19 -2.82 2.79
C LYS A 79 -3.38 -1.43 2.22
N SER A 80 -3.85 -1.28 0.98
CA SER A 80 -4.14 0.03 0.38
C SER A 80 -5.30 0.74 1.08
N ILE A 81 -6.33 0.00 1.52
CA ILE A 81 -7.47 0.54 2.27
C ILE A 81 -7.06 0.88 3.72
N LYS A 82 -6.32 -0.01 4.39
CA LYS A 82 -5.85 0.18 5.77
C LYS A 82 -4.71 1.19 5.91
N HIS A 83 -3.91 1.40 4.87
CA HIS A 83 -2.82 2.39 4.83
C HIS A 83 -3.14 3.56 3.89
N ALA A 84 -4.42 3.85 3.67
CA ALA A 84 -4.84 5.17 3.20
C ALA A 84 -4.58 6.27 4.26
N GLU A 85 -3.75 6.03 5.28
CA GLU A 85 -2.89 7.10 5.79
C GLU A 85 -1.93 7.50 4.67
N SER A 86 -2.36 8.46 3.85
CA SER A 86 -1.44 9.38 3.22
C SER A 86 -0.65 10.05 4.34
N ILE A 87 0.44 9.42 4.79
CA ILE A 87 1.43 10.12 5.60
C ILE A 87 1.95 11.19 4.65
N ASP A 88 1.37 12.38 4.78
CA ASP A 88 1.74 13.55 4.01
C ASP A 88 3.26 13.62 4.02
N VAL A 89 3.86 13.60 2.83
CA VAL A 89 5.32 13.63 2.67
C VAL A 89 5.92 14.79 3.46
N SER A 90 5.15 15.85 3.68
CA SER A 90 5.48 16.97 4.57
C SER A 90 5.79 16.54 6.01
N ILE A 91 5.00 15.63 6.59
CA ILE A 91 5.14 15.12 7.97
C ILE A 91 6.36 14.20 8.08
N LYS A 92 6.60 13.35 7.07
CA LYS A 92 7.79 12.48 7.03
C LYS A 92 9.07 13.29 6.80
N ALA A 93 9.00 14.33 5.97
CA ALA A 93 10.09 15.27 5.77
C ALA A 93 10.41 16.05 7.05
N GLU A 94 9.41 16.51 7.79
CA GLU A 94 9.62 17.23 9.05
C GLU A 94 10.33 16.35 10.09
N LYS A 95 9.89 15.10 10.29
CA LYS A 95 10.57 14.15 11.19
C LYS A 95 11.99 13.80 10.77
N LEU A 96 12.28 13.76 9.47
CA LEU A 96 13.64 13.52 8.96
C LEU A 96 14.53 14.76 9.11
N VAL A 97 13.97 15.93 8.87
CA VAL A 97 14.65 17.22 9.06
C VAL A 97 14.96 17.47 10.54
N GLU A 98 14.10 17.08 11.47
CA GLU A 98 14.34 17.15 12.92
C GLU A 98 15.55 16.33 13.38
N ARG A 99 15.91 15.24 12.65
CA ARG A 99 17.09 14.42 12.93
C ARG A 99 18.40 15.04 12.44
N VAL A 100 18.32 16.06 11.59
CA VAL A 100 19.50 16.80 11.11
C VAL A 100 19.79 17.93 12.10
N THR A 101 21.01 17.98 12.62
CA THR A 101 21.41 19.02 13.59
C THR A 101 21.63 20.32 12.83
N ARG A 102 20.78 21.34 13.03
CA ARG A 102 20.78 22.64 12.29
C ARG A 102 20.70 22.49 10.75
N PRO A 103 19.59 21.99 10.20
CA PRO A 103 19.44 21.83 8.76
C PRO A 103 19.33 23.19 8.07
N SER A 104 20.24 23.47 7.14
CA SER A 104 20.16 24.65 6.28
C SER A 104 18.87 24.63 5.44
N ARG A 105 18.39 25.82 5.01
CA ARG A 105 17.22 25.91 4.11
C ARG A 105 17.41 25.08 2.84
N HIS A 106 18.64 24.97 2.36
CA HIS A 106 19.01 24.13 1.22
C HIS A 106 18.81 22.63 1.54
N LYS A 107 19.38 22.12 2.64
CA LYS A 107 19.21 20.71 3.09
C LYS A 107 17.72 20.34 3.24
N LYS A 108 16.91 21.23 3.83
CA LYS A 108 15.45 21.03 3.97
C LYS A 108 14.73 20.89 2.62
N LEU A 109 15.06 21.75 1.65
CA LEU A 109 14.45 21.72 0.32
C LEU A 109 14.89 20.48 -0.47
N THR A 110 16.15 20.08 -0.36
CA THR A 110 16.66 18.87 -1.00
C THR A 110 15.98 17.62 -0.44
N ILE A 111 15.87 17.47 0.89
CA ILE A 111 15.14 16.36 1.51
C ILE A 111 13.68 16.31 1.01
N LYS A 112 12.97 17.44 0.99
CA LYS A 112 11.58 17.50 0.47
C LYS A 112 11.50 17.07 -1.00
N ARG A 113 12.46 17.49 -1.83
CA ARG A 113 12.52 17.11 -3.24
C ARG A 113 12.74 15.60 -3.40
N VAL A 114 13.74 15.04 -2.73
CA VAL A 114 14.05 13.61 -2.82
C VAL A 114 12.88 12.77 -2.32
N LEU A 115 12.21 13.18 -1.24
CA LEU A 115 11.03 12.48 -0.74
C LEU A 115 9.87 12.50 -1.75
N LYS A 116 9.61 13.63 -2.41
CA LYS A 116 8.59 13.72 -3.47
C LYS A 116 8.94 12.85 -4.67
N GLU A 117 10.22 12.77 -5.04
CA GLU A 117 10.69 11.87 -6.09
C GLU A 117 10.52 10.39 -5.70
N THR A 118 10.75 10.03 -4.42
CA THR A 118 10.51 8.66 -3.94
C THR A 118 9.03 8.28 -3.91
N GLU A 119 8.14 9.23 -3.64
CA GLU A 119 6.69 9.02 -3.69
C GLU A 119 6.24 8.74 -5.11
N LEU A 120 6.66 9.56 -6.08
CA LEU A 120 6.37 9.31 -7.50
C LEU A 120 6.89 7.95 -7.97
N LEU A 121 8.08 7.53 -7.53
CA LEU A 121 8.61 6.20 -7.86
C LEU A 121 7.78 5.06 -7.26
N ARG A 122 7.21 5.25 -6.06
CA ARG A 122 6.31 4.27 -5.44
C ARG A 122 4.97 4.18 -6.18
N ASP A 123 4.43 5.30 -6.62
CA ASP A 123 3.22 5.33 -7.45
C ASP A 123 3.45 4.65 -8.81
N GLU A 124 4.60 4.89 -9.44
CA GLU A 124 5.00 4.22 -10.68
C GLU A 124 5.15 2.71 -10.50
N LEU A 125 5.76 2.26 -9.40
CA LEU A 125 5.83 0.83 -9.04
C LEU A 125 4.44 0.22 -8.87
N GLY A 126 3.55 0.88 -8.10
CA GLY A 126 2.16 0.44 -7.95
C GLY A 126 1.41 0.39 -9.29
N GLY A 127 1.70 1.32 -10.20
CA GLY A 127 1.20 1.30 -11.58
C GLY A 127 1.69 0.10 -12.38
N ILE A 128 2.97 -0.28 -12.25
CA ILE A 128 3.56 -1.46 -12.90
C ILE A 128 2.96 -2.75 -12.34
N GLU A 129 2.81 -2.85 -11.01
CA GLU A 129 2.16 -3.98 -10.34
C GLU A 129 0.72 -4.14 -10.84
N LYS A 130 -0.06 -3.06 -10.87
CA LYS A 130 -1.44 -3.09 -11.38
C LYS A 130 -1.53 -3.57 -12.83
N LYS A 131 -0.58 -3.16 -13.69
CA LYS A 131 -0.52 -3.64 -15.08
C LYS A 131 -0.17 -5.13 -15.16
N PHE A 132 0.71 -5.62 -14.30
CA PHE A 132 1.04 -7.05 -14.24
C PHE A 132 -0.15 -7.89 -13.78
N LEU A 133 -0.87 -7.44 -12.75
CA LEU A 133 -2.06 -8.13 -12.24
C LEU A 133 -3.20 -8.19 -13.26
N LYS A 134 -3.34 -7.15 -14.08
CA LYS A 134 -4.27 -7.15 -15.23
C LYS A 134 -3.76 -7.94 -16.44
N HIS A 135 -2.60 -8.60 -16.33
CA HIS A 135 -1.96 -9.36 -17.40
C HIS A 135 -1.63 -8.49 -18.64
N GLU A 136 -1.49 -7.17 -18.46
CA GLU A 136 -1.19 -6.22 -19.53
C GLU A 136 0.31 -6.23 -19.90
N ILE A 137 1.17 -6.76 -19.03
CA ILE A 137 2.62 -6.85 -19.24
C ILE A 137 3.13 -8.26 -18.95
N LYS A 138 4.13 -8.69 -19.72
CA LYS A 138 4.79 -9.99 -19.54
C LYS A 138 5.62 -10.01 -18.25
N GLU A 139 5.72 -11.18 -17.61
CA GLU A 139 6.49 -11.36 -16.37
C GLU A 139 7.96 -10.93 -16.50
N SER A 140 8.60 -11.20 -17.64
CA SER A 140 9.99 -10.78 -17.90
C SER A 140 10.15 -9.26 -17.95
N VAL A 141 9.14 -8.55 -18.47
CA VAL A 141 9.12 -7.08 -18.53
C VAL A 141 8.82 -6.51 -17.14
N PHE A 142 7.87 -7.11 -16.42
CA PHE A 142 7.57 -6.76 -15.03
C PHE A 142 8.81 -6.87 -14.13
N ARG A 143 9.48 -8.03 -14.10
CA ARG A 143 10.69 -8.25 -13.29
C ARG A 143 11.81 -7.26 -13.62
N LYS A 144 11.97 -6.90 -14.89
CA LYS A 144 12.97 -5.90 -15.32
C LYS A 144 12.62 -4.51 -14.79
N LEU A 145 11.37 -4.07 -14.98
CA LEU A 145 10.91 -2.73 -14.57
C LEU A 145 10.90 -2.56 -13.05
N MET A 146 10.46 -3.58 -12.30
CA MET A 146 10.52 -3.60 -10.84
C MET A 146 11.95 -3.43 -10.34
N LYS A 147 12.88 -4.26 -10.84
CA LYS A 147 14.29 -4.20 -10.44
C LYS A 147 14.94 -2.84 -10.74
N GLU A 148 14.60 -2.24 -11.89
CA GLU A 148 15.11 -0.92 -12.26
C GLU A 148 14.58 0.18 -11.32
N LYS A 149 13.29 0.17 -11.03
CA LYS A 149 12.62 1.16 -10.19
C LYS A 149 12.94 1.00 -8.70
N GLU A 150 13.07 -0.22 -8.21
CA GLU A 150 13.59 -0.51 -6.87
C GLU A 150 15.03 -0.01 -6.69
N SER A 151 15.88 -0.21 -7.70
CA SER A 151 17.25 0.33 -7.68
C SER A 151 17.27 1.86 -7.61
N GLN A 152 16.36 2.54 -8.30
CA GLN A 152 16.20 4.00 -8.21
C GLN A 152 15.74 4.44 -6.82
N LEU A 153 14.81 3.70 -6.20
CA LEU A 153 14.35 3.93 -4.84
C LEU A 153 15.48 3.81 -3.82
N ILE A 154 16.28 2.74 -3.90
CA ILE A 154 17.42 2.52 -3.01
C ILE A 154 18.42 3.68 -3.13
N ARG A 155 18.73 4.14 -4.36
CA ARG A 155 19.64 5.28 -4.58
C ARG A 155 19.11 6.56 -3.94
N LYS A 156 17.80 6.81 -4.05
CA LYS A 156 17.15 7.99 -3.46
C LYS A 156 17.09 7.91 -1.94
N GLU A 157 16.93 6.72 -1.38
CA GLU A 157 17.04 6.51 0.07
C GLU A 157 18.47 6.71 0.58
N SER A 158 19.48 6.27 -0.18
CA SER A 158 20.90 6.59 0.10
C SER A 158 21.19 8.09 0.04
N GLU A 159 20.65 8.80 -0.95
CA GLU A 159 20.77 10.27 -1.07
C GLU A 159 20.22 11.00 0.16
N ILE A 160 19.08 10.54 0.72
CA ILE A 160 18.54 11.09 1.98
C ILE A 160 19.50 10.85 3.15
N ILE A 161 20.09 9.65 3.25
CA ILE A 161 21.03 9.31 4.32
C ILE A 161 22.31 10.16 4.21
N GLU A 162 22.82 10.37 3.01
CA GLU A 162 23.97 11.23 2.75
C GLU A 162 23.70 12.68 3.15
N ILE A 163 22.54 13.24 2.78
CA ILE A 163 22.16 14.62 3.16
C ILE A 163 22.01 14.77 4.69
N ILE A 164 21.54 13.73 5.38
CA ILE A 164 21.42 13.73 6.84
C ILE A 164 22.79 13.67 7.53
N ASN A 165 23.74 12.95 6.93
CA ASN A 165 25.08 12.71 7.50
C ASN A 165 26.16 13.70 7.01
N GLU A 166 25.89 14.52 6.00
CA GLU A 166 26.73 15.66 5.66
C GLU A 166 26.72 16.66 6.82
N GLU A 167 27.87 16.90 7.45
CA GLU A 167 28.08 17.96 8.45
C GLU A 167 27.90 19.35 7.82
#